data_AF-A0ABD0R778-F1
#
_entry.id   AF-A0ABD0R778-F1
#
_cell.length_a   1.000
_cell.length_b   1.000
_cell.length_c   1.000
_cell.angle_alpha   90.00
_cell.angle_beta   90.00
_cell.angle_gamma   90.00
#
_symmetry.space_group_name_H-M   'P 1'
#
loop_
_entity.id
_entity.type
_entity.pdbx_description
1 polymer ?
#
loop_
_entity_poly.entity_id
_entity_poly.type
_entity_poly.pdbx_seq_one_letter_code
_entity_poly.pdbx_strand_id
1 'polypeptide(L)'
;IHDHERACAHEHLNLLLHYIMGMKPQSLELAGHKAHELHQALRDLEARVSQLSAIPGPTGPPVQGVPSSSSSASSSSLSAAAQPPPPPPAATLPTSFTPLPSSVGAALELQLHSEKTKVADLGRRCQELEVKAGTFEDVVCVLNREVERFATTMEASNRQHRLDQDKIEALSNKVRQLERQVGVKDLTVAEMEGRLREMSATTFDGVFIWRISDFTKKRQDAIAGRAPAMFSPAFYTSKYGYKMCLRIYLNGDGTGRGTHLSLFFVVMRGMSDALLKWPFNQK
;
A
#
# COMPACT_ATOMS: atom_id res chain seq x y z
N ILE A 1 -5.38 -41.13 12.55
CA ILE A 1 -5.82 -39.71 12.47
C ILE A 1 -5.25 -38.95 13.65
N HIS A 2 -5.61 -39.31 14.89
CA HIS A 2 -5.05 -38.69 16.11
C HIS A 2 -3.52 -38.66 16.22
N ASP A 3 -2.80 -39.71 15.81
CA ASP A 3 -1.33 -39.72 15.92
C ASP A 3 -0.64 -38.84 14.87
N HIS A 4 -1.26 -38.66 13.69
CA HIS A 4 -0.76 -37.77 12.66
C HIS A 4 -1.01 -36.30 13.00
N GLU A 5 -2.18 -36.00 13.59
CA GLU A 5 -2.50 -34.67 14.11
C GLU A 5 -1.59 -34.28 15.29
N ARG A 6 -1.28 -35.22 16.19
CA ARG A 6 -0.31 -34.98 17.27
C ARG A 6 1.09 -34.72 16.74
N ALA A 7 1.55 -35.48 15.74
CA ALA A 7 2.86 -35.28 15.13
C ALA A 7 2.96 -33.90 14.45
N CYS A 8 1.93 -33.51 13.69
CA CYS A 8 1.89 -32.20 13.03
C CYS A 8 1.81 -31.04 14.03
N ALA A 9 1.07 -31.20 15.13
CA ALA A 9 1.04 -30.22 16.21
C ALA A 9 2.40 -30.09 16.90
N HIS A 10 3.11 -31.22 17.12
CA HIS A 10 4.44 -31.20 17.72
C HIS A 10 5.46 -30.49 16.82
N GLU A 11 5.45 -30.77 15.51
CA GLU A 11 6.35 -30.09 14.57
C GLU A 11 6.09 -28.58 14.48
N HIS A 12 4.81 -28.16 14.43
CA HIS A 12 4.46 -26.75 14.45
C HIS A 12 4.90 -26.06 15.74
N LEU A 13 4.70 -26.71 16.89
CA LEU A 13 5.08 -26.15 18.19
C LEU A 13 6.59 -26.03 18.33
N ASN A 14 7.34 -27.00 17.79
CA ASN A 14 8.80 -27.00 17.80
C ASN A 14 9.38 -25.92 16.87
N LEU A 15 8.76 -25.71 15.70
CA LEU A 15 9.13 -24.63 14.77
C LEU A 15 8.87 -23.24 15.40
N LEU A 16 7.74 -23.09 16.09
CA LEU A 16 7.41 -21.90 16.88
C LEU A 16 8.43 -21.66 18.00
N LEU A 17 8.79 -22.72 18.74
CA LEU A 17 9.79 -22.62 19.80
C LEU A 17 11.16 -22.19 19.25
N HIS A 18 11.59 -22.78 18.12
CA HIS A 18 12.87 -22.46 17.49
C HIS A 18 12.91 -21.03 16.94
N TYR A 19 11.77 -20.54 16.44
CA TYR A 19 11.62 -19.14 16.02
C TYR A 19 11.71 -18.19 17.21
N ILE A 20 10.99 -18.47 18.30
CA ILE A 20 11.00 -17.66 19.53
C ILE A 20 12.38 -17.66 20.19
N MET A 21 13.05 -18.81 20.28
CA MET A 21 14.41 -18.93 20.81
C MET A 21 15.47 -18.27 19.92
N GLY A 22 15.22 -18.16 18.61
CA GLY A 22 16.09 -17.46 17.65
C GLY A 22 15.95 -15.94 17.66
N MET A 23 14.89 -15.41 18.27
CA MET A 23 14.70 -13.97 18.44
C MET A 23 15.54 -13.46 19.61
N LYS A 24 16.35 -12.42 19.37
CA LYS A 24 17.11 -11.76 20.45
C LYS A 24 16.12 -11.22 21.49
N PRO A 25 16.37 -11.40 22.81
CA PRO A 25 15.44 -10.97 23.87
C PRO A 25 15.09 -9.47 23.79
N GLN A 26 16.04 -8.64 23.37
CA GLN A 26 15.84 -7.21 23.12
C GLN A 26 14.80 -6.92 22.02
N SER A 27 14.67 -7.78 21.01
CA SER A 27 13.71 -7.62 19.92
C SER A 27 12.28 -7.94 20.36
N LEU A 28 12.12 -8.88 21.30
CA LEU A 28 10.81 -9.25 21.85
C LEU A 28 10.32 -8.18 22.82
N GLU A 29 11.21 -7.66 23.66
CA GLU A 29 10.89 -6.52 24.53
C GLU A 29 10.57 -5.25 23.74
N LEU A 30 11.33 -4.95 22.68
CA LEU A 30 11.04 -3.81 21.80
C LEU A 30 9.68 -3.95 21.09
N ALA A 31 9.34 -5.16 20.64
CA ALA A 31 8.03 -5.43 20.04
C ALA A 31 6.90 -5.28 21.07
N GLY A 32 7.11 -5.73 22.31
CA GLY A 32 6.15 -5.56 23.41
C GLY A 32 5.91 -4.09 23.76
N HIS A 33 6.98 -3.30 23.90
CA HIS A 33 6.87 -1.86 24.16
C HIS A 33 6.11 -1.14 23.04
N LYS A 34 6.43 -1.45 21.78
CA LYS A 34 5.79 -0.84 20.61
C LYS A 34 4.31 -1.24 20.47
N ALA A 35 3.96 -2.47 20.84
CA ALA A 35 2.57 -2.91 20.89
C ALA A 35 1.79 -2.17 21.98
N HIS A 36 2.41 -1.93 23.13
CA HIS A 36 1.79 -1.16 24.22
C HIS A 36 1.58 0.32 23.84
N GLU A 37 2.58 0.92 23.19
CA GLU A 37 2.53 2.30 22.67
C GLU A 37 1.41 2.46 21.63
N LEU A 38 1.29 1.52 20.69
CA LEU A 38 0.20 1.53 19.70
C LEU A 38 -1.17 1.39 20.38
N HIS A 39 -1.30 0.53 21.38
CA HIS A 39 -2.55 0.36 22.12
C HIS A 39 -2.97 1.64 22.86
N GLN A 40 -2.00 2.34 23.45
CA GLN A 40 -2.20 3.62 24.14
C GLN A 40 -2.63 4.71 23.13
N ALA A 41 -1.95 4.80 21.99
CA ALA A 41 -2.27 5.75 20.93
C ALA A 41 -3.68 5.52 20.35
N LEU A 42 -4.10 4.26 20.22
CA LEU A 42 -5.41 3.89 19.71
C LEU A 42 -6.52 4.30 20.69
N ARG A 43 -6.32 4.11 21.99
CA ARG A 43 -7.24 4.59 23.05
C ARG A 43 -7.34 6.12 23.10
N ASP A 44 -6.23 6.82 22.94
CA ASP A 44 -6.23 8.28 22.87
C ASP A 44 -6.97 8.79 21.62
N LEU A 45 -6.84 8.09 20.49
CA LEU A 45 -7.56 8.41 19.27
C LEU A 45 -9.06 8.18 19.43
N GLU A 46 -9.48 7.06 20.02
CA GLU A 46 -10.89 6.77 20.34
C GLU A 46 -11.49 7.83 21.27
N ALA A 47 -10.73 8.29 22.26
CA ALA A 47 -11.16 9.37 23.17
C ALA A 47 -11.34 10.70 22.42
N ARG A 48 -10.41 11.05 21.51
CA ARG A 48 -10.50 12.28 20.69
C ARG A 48 -11.66 12.24 19.71
N VAL A 49 -11.92 11.09 19.07
CA VAL A 49 -13.07 10.90 18.18
C VAL A 49 -14.38 11.02 18.95
N SER A 50 -14.43 10.51 20.18
CA SER A 50 -15.61 10.63 21.07
C SER A 50 -15.87 12.07 21.54
N GLN A 51 -14.84 12.92 21.63
CA GLN A 51 -15.00 14.34 21.94
C GLN A 51 -15.50 15.16 20.75
N LEU A 52 -15.14 14.75 19.52
CA LEU A 52 -15.59 15.39 18.28
C LEU A 52 -17.06 15.08 17.95
N SER A 53 -17.59 13.95 18.41
CA SER A 53 -19.01 13.58 18.20
C SER A 53 -19.98 14.25 19.19
N ALA A 54 -19.49 14.98 20.19
CA ALA A 54 -20.29 15.57 21.27
C ALA A 54 -20.53 17.09 21.13
N ILE A 55 -20.27 17.72 19.98
CA ILE A 55 -20.54 19.15 19.75
C ILE A 55 -21.98 19.35 19.26
N PRO A 56 -22.90 19.98 20.03
CA PRO A 56 -24.21 20.37 19.54
C PRO A 56 -24.07 21.53 18.55
N GLY A 57 -24.64 21.38 17.36
CA GLY A 57 -24.57 22.39 16.29
C GLY A 57 -25.27 23.71 16.67
N PRO A 58 -24.74 24.88 16.24
CA PRO A 58 -25.41 26.15 16.43
C PRO A 58 -26.47 26.37 15.34
N THR A 59 -27.69 26.65 15.78
CA THR A 59 -28.75 27.27 14.98
C THR A 59 -28.40 28.75 14.75
N GLY A 60 -28.19 29.14 13.50
CA GLY A 60 -28.05 30.53 13.07
C GLY A 60 -29.18 30.94 12.09
N PRO A 61 -29.66 32.19 12.10
CA PRO A 61 -30.71 32.68 11.21
C PRO A 61 -30.15 33.12 9.83
N PRO A 62 -31.01 33.36 8.82
CA PRO A 62 -30.58 33.49 7.44
C PRO A 62 -30.17 34.92 7.08
N VAL A 63 -29.16 35.08 6.22
CA VAL A 63 -28.83 36.34 5.57
C VAL A 63 -28.75 36.14 4.06
N GLN A 64 -29.63 36.84 3.35
CA GLN A 64 -29.65 36.98 1.88
C GLN A 64 -28.39 37.69 1.38
N GLY A 65 -27.61 37.01 0.54
CA GLY A 65 -27.58 37.25 -0.90
C GLY A 65 -26.99 38.55 -1.48
N VAL A 66 -25.82 38.37 -2.14
CA VAL A 66 -25.50 38.78 -3.55
C VAL A 66 -25.11 40.26 -3.79
N PRO A 67 -24.26 40.62 -4.78
CA PRO A 67 -22.93 40.12 -5.19
C PRO A 67 -21.90 41.29 -5.28
N SER A 68 -20.64 41.15 -5.69
CA SER A 68 -20.22 41.20 -7.11
C SER A 68 -18.69 41.17 -7.19
N SER A 69 -18.19 40.37 -8.13
CA SER A 69 -17.10 40.66 -9.09
C SER A 69 -15.73 41.13 -8.56
N SER A 70 -14.58 40.70 -9.05
CA SER A 70 -14.10 39.61 -9.91
C SER A 70 -12.63 39.97 -10.19
N SER A 71 -11.81 38.97 -10.51
CA SER A 71 -10.57 39.05 -11.32
C SER A 71 -9.40 39.88 -10.75
N SER A 72 -8.33 39.27 -10.24
CA SER A 72 -7.28 38.44 -10.88
C SER A 72 -6.19 39.24 -11.61
N ALA A 73 -4.95 38.84 -11.30
CA ALA A 73 -3.76 38.79 -12.16
C ALA A 73 -2.72 39.94 -12.07
N SER A 74 -1.69 39.67 -11.28
CA SER A 74 -0.26 39.52 -11.66
C SER A 74 0.56 40.67 -12.28
N SER A 75 1.66 40.95 -11.55
CA SER A 75 3.08 40.94 -11.95
C SER A 75 3.72 42.11 -12.73
N SER A 76 4.72 42.70 -12.04
CA SER A 76 6.12 42.94 -12.42
C SER A 76 6.51 44.06 -13.42
N SER A 77 7.22 45.05 -12.86
CA SER A 77 8.53 45.61 -13.24
C SER A 77 8.78 46.19 -14.65
N LEU A 78 9.21 47.46 -14.72
CA LEU A 78 10.62 47.88 -14.94
C LEU A 78 10.76 49.40 -15.16
N SER A 79 11.89 49.91 -14.64
CA SER A 79 12.59 51.18 -14.84
C SER A 79 12.50 51.87 -16.22
N ALA A 80 12.46 53.22 -16.24
CA ALA A 80 13.51 54.07 -16.84
C ALA A 80 13.20 55.60 -16.81
N ALA A 81 14.15 56.34 -16.22
CA ALA A 81 14.77 57.58 -16.70
C ALA A 81 13.98 58.89 -16.98
N ALA A 82 14.42 59.92 -16.26
CA ALA A 82 14.96 61.20 -16.76
C ALA A 82 14.08 62.48 -16.85
N GLN A 83 14.57 63.46 -16.07
CA GLN A 83 14.71 64.92 -16.28
C GLN A 83 13.60 65.91 -15.85
N PRO A 84 13.98 67.01 -15.14
CA PRO A 84 13.10 68.11 -14.74
C PRO A 84 13.22 69.34 -15.68
N PRO A 85 12.22 70.23 -15.73
CA PRO A 85 12.41 71.59 -16.23
C PRO A 85 11.84 72.66 -15.23
N PRO A 86 11.91 73.98 -15.48
CA PRO A 86 12.69 74.97 -14.70
C PRO A 86 11.80 75.93 -13.87
N PRO A 87 12.36 76.87 -13.06
CA PRO A 87 11.58 77.85 -12.31
C PRO A 87 11.27 79.11 -13.14
N PRO A 88 10.11 79.77 -12.94
CA PRO A 88 9.92 81.18 -13.32
C PRO A 88 9.47 82.02 -12.08
N PRO A 89 9.31 83.36 -12.18
CA PRO A 89 10.21 84.30 -11.52
C PRO A 89 9.56 85.02 -10.32
N ALA A 90 10.40 85.76 -9.60
CA ALA A 90 10.01 86.67 -8.53
C ALA A 90 8.99 87.71 -9.01
N ALA A 91 7.83 87.74 -8.37
CA ALA A 91 6.90 88.87 -8.40
C ALA A 91 6.95 89.58 -7.04
N THR A 92 7.46 90.79 -7.09
CA THR A 92 7.47 91.82 -6.05
C THR A 92 6.06 92.15 -5.59
N LEU A 93 5.82 92.05 -4.29
CA LEU A 93 4.66 92.67 -3.62
C LEU A 93 5.16 93.68 -2.57
N PRO A 94 4.55 94.86 -2.49
CA PRO A 94 5.00 95.93 -1.62
C PRO A 94 4.78 95.56 -0.14
N THR A 95 5.82 95.77 0.66
CA THR A 95 5.73 95.82 2.13
C THR A 95 4.85 97.01 2.54
N SER A 96 3.56 96.75 2.73
CA SER A 96 2.65 97.65 3.43
C SER A 96 2.53 97.17 4.87
N PHE A 97 3.36 97.74 5.74
CA PHE A 97 3.24 97.62 7.18
C PHE A 97 2.01 98.43 7.64
N THR A 98 0.87 97.76 7.74
CA THR A 98 -0.28 98.24 8.53
C THR A 98 -0.17 97.64 9.92
N PRO A 99 -0.19 98.44 11.01
CA PRO A 99 -0.14 97.89 12.36
C PRO A 99 -1.43 97.10 12.61
N LEU A 100 -1.31 95.81 12.89
CA LEU A 100 -2.45 94.97 13.27
C LEU A 100 -3.04 95.49 14.60
N PRO A 101 -4.37 95.59 14.72
CA PRO A 101 -5.00 95.78 16.02
C PRO A 101 -4.78 94.53 16.90
N SER A 102 -4.52 94.75 18.18
CA SER A 102 -4.17 93.77 19.24
C SER A 102 -5.08 92.52 19.36
N SER A 103 -6.21 92.45 18.64
CA SER A 103 -7.19 91.34 18.66
C SER A 103 -6.93 90.26 17.59
N VAL A 104 -6.30 90.60 16.46
CA VAL A 104 -6.08 89.67 15.34
C VAL A 104 -4.85 88.77 15.58
N GLY A 105 -3.86 89.27 16.33
CA GLY A 105 -2.69 88.50 16.76
C GLY A 105 -3.05 87.35 17.71
N ALA A 106 -3.96 87.58 18.66
CA ALA A 106 -4.41 86.55 19.61
C ALA A 106 -5.22 85.43 18.94
N ALA A 107 -6.03 85.76 17.92
CA ALA A 107 -6.78 84.77 17.13
C ALA A 107 -5.87 83.94 16.22
N LEU A 108 -4.88 84.57 15.58
CA LEU A 108 -3.84 83.87 14.84
C LEU A 108 -2.97 82.99 15.75
N GLU A 109 -2.65 83.43 16.97
CA GLU A 109 -1.91 82.63 17.96
C GLU A 109 -2.70 81.40 18.42
N LEU A 110 -4.01 81.53 18.66
CA LEU A 110 -4.90 80.41 19.01
C LEU A 110 -5.01 79.41 17.85
N GLN A 111 -5.17 79.91 16.61
CA GLN A 111 -5.19 79.07 15.41
C GLN A 111 -3.84 78.36 15.22
N LEU A 112 -2.73 79.07 15.41
CA LEU A 112 -1.38 78.51 15.35
C LEU A 112 -1.17 77.43 16.41
N HIS A 113 -1.66 77.63 17.64
CA HIS A 113 -1.57 76.63 18.72
C HIS A 113 -2.49 75.41 18.46
N SER A 114 -3.67 75.61 17.86
CA SER A 114 -4.57 74.53 17.43
C SER A 114 -3.96 73.70 16.29
N GLU A 115 -3.40 74.36 15.28
CA GLU A 115 -2.70 73.67 14.19
C GLU A 115 -1.43 72.98 14.71
N LYS A 116 -0.68 73.60 15.62
CA LYS A 116 0.50 73.00 16.27
C LYS A 116 0.16 71.75 17.07
N THR A 117 -1.01 71.71 17.73
CA THR A 117 -1.49 70.51 18.45
C THR A 117 -1.97 69.42 17.49
N LYS A 118 -2.68 69.75 16.40
CA LYS A 118 -3.03 68.77 15.34
C LYS A 118 -1.81 68.18 14.65
N VAL A 119 -0.80 69.01 14.36
CA VAL A 119 0.48 68.57 13.78
C VAL A 119 1.21 67.64 14.75
N ALA A 120 1.19 67.94 16.05
CA ALA A 120 1.76 67.06 17.07
C ALA A 120 1.00 65.72 17.18
N ASP A 121 -0.33 65.73 17.10
CA ASP A 121 -1.18 64.54 17.11
C ASP A 121 -0.99 63.67 15.86
N LEU A 122 -0.92 64.30 14.68
CA LEU A 122 -0.55 63.62 13.42
C LEU A 122 0.85 63.03 13.52
N GLY A 123 1.81 63.74 14.11
CA GLY A 123 3.15 63.23 14.38
C GLY A 123 3.15 61.98 15.26
N ARG A 124 2.36 61.97 16.35
CA ARG A 124 2.20 60.77 17.20
C ARG A 124 1.59 59.60 16.43
N ARG A 125 0.54 59.84 15.63
CA ARG A 125 -0.12 58.79 14.84
C ARG A 125 0.79 58.25 13.73
N CYS A 126 1.60 59.10 13.11
CA CYS A 126 2.61 58.67 12.15
C CYS A 126 3.66 57.77 12.81
N GLN A 127 4.17 58.16 13.99
CA GLN A 127 5.10 57.33 14.75
C GLN A 127 4.50 55.98 15.15
N GLU A 128 3.24 55.97 15.60
CA GLU A 128 2.52 54.74 15.97
C GLU A 128 2.32 53.81 14.76
N LEU A 129 2.00 54.37 13.59
CA LEU A 129 1.93 53.63 12.33
C LEU A 129 3.30 53.11 11.88
N GLU A 130 4.38 53.86 12.10
CA GLU A 130 5.75 53.45 11.79
C GLU A 130 6.19 52.26 12.64
N VAL A 131 5.90 52.29 13.95
CA VAL A 131 6.14 51.17 14.86
C VAL A 131 5.33 49.95 14.43
N LYS A 132 4.04 50.14 14.09
CA LYS A 132 3.18 49.07 13.63
C LYS A 132 3.65 48.48 12.30
N ALA A 133 4.12 49.31 11.36
CA ALA A 133 4.72 48.86 10.11
C ALA A 133 5.97 48.01 10.37
N GLY A 134 6.86 48.44 11.27
CA GLY A 134 8.04 47.67 11.66
C GLY A 134 7.68 46.30 12.26
N THR A 135 6.71 46.25 13.18
CA THR A 135 6.25 44.94 13.72
C THR A 135 5.65 44.02 12.66
N PHE A 136 4.93 44.55 11.67
CA PHE A 136 4.44 43.74 10.57
C PHE A 136 5.57 43.24 9.67
N GLU A 137 6.59 44.06 9.43
CA GLU A 137 7.78 43.66 8.68
C GLU A 137 8.52 42.49 9.36
N ASP A 138 8.68 42.56 10.69
CA ASP A 138 9.26 41.47 11.49
C ASP A 138 8.44 40.18 11.38
N VAL A 139 7.12 40.27 11.50
CA VAL A 139 6.22 39.12 11.37
C VAL A 139 6.31 38.50 9.98
N VAL A 140 6.32 39.32 8.92
CA VAL A 140 6.47 38.85 7.53
C VAL A 140 7.81 38.15 7.34
N CYS A 141 8.89 38.69 7.93
CA CYS A 141 10.21 38.08 7.88
C CYS A 141 10.25 36.69 8.54
N VAL A 142 9.66 36.56 9.74
CA VAL A 142 9.55 35.28 10.45
C VAL A 142 8.72 34.29 9.64
N LEU A 143 7.54 34.69 9.13
CA LEU A 143 6.71 33.81 8.31
C LEU A 143 7.43 33.38 7.03
N ASN A 144 8.13 34.28 6.34
CA ASN A 144 8.84 33.93 5.11
C ASN A 144 9.93 32.87 5.40
N ARG A 145 10.66 33.03 6.50
CA ARG A 145 11.66 32.06 6.94
C ARG A 145 11.04 30.72 7.35
N GLU A 146 9.87 30.71 7.96
CA GLU A 146 9.12 29.48 8.24
C GLU A 146 8.66 28.79 6.95
N VAL A 147 8.14 29.54 5.98
CA VAL A 147 7.72 29.02 4.67
C VAL A 147 8.90 28.39 3.94
N GLU A 148 10.05 29.05 3.89
CA GLU A 148 11.28 28.50 3.28
C GLU A 148 11.73 27.22 4.00
N ARG A 149 11.64 27.19 5.33
CA ARG A 149 11.96 25.99 6.12
C ARG A 149 10.99 24.84 5.86
N PHE A 150 9.70 25.13 5.72
CA PHE A 150 8.70 24.14 5.34
C PHE A 150 8.92 23.65 3.91
N ALA A 151 9.23 24.54 2.97
CA ALA A 151 9.50 24.19 1.57
C ALA A 151 10.67 23.21 1.46
N THR A 152 11.80 23.50 2.12
CA THR A 152 12.98 22.60 2.12
C THR A 152 12.70 21.25 2.76
N THR A 153 11.97 21.22 3.87
CA THR A 153 11.57 19.98 4.55
C THR A 153 10.61 19.15 3.69
N MET A 154 9.64 19.80 3.05
CA MET A 154 8.67 19.17 2.16
C MET A 154 9.34 18.61 0.91
N GLU A 155 10.32 19.30 0.33
CA GLU A 155 11.11 18.78 -0.79
C GLU A 155 11.91 17.53 -0.40
N ALA A 156 12.57 17.53 0.75
CA ALA A 156 13.31 16.37 1.25
C ALA A 156 12.37 15.17 1.47
N SER A 157 11.21 15.41 2.10
CA SER A 157 10.19 14.39 2.32
C SER A 157 9.63 13.83 1.00
N ASN A 158 9.37 14.69 0.01
CA ASN A 158 8.91 14.25 -1.32
C ASN A 158 9.96 13.40 -2.05
N ARG A 159 11.25 13.76 -1.96
CA ARG A 159 12.33 12.92 -2.52
C ARG A 159 12.37 11.56 -1.85
N GLN A 160 12.25 11.52 -0.52
CA GLN A 160 12.21 10.27 0.24
C GLN A 160 11.01 9.41 -0.15
N HIS A 161 9.82 10.00 -0.23
CA HIS A 161 8.60 9.29 -0.66
C HIS A 161 8.76 8.68 -2.05
N ARG A 162 9.43 9.36 -3.00
CA ARG A 162 9.71 8.79 -4.33
C ARG A 162 10.60 7.56 -4.25
N LEU A 163 11.68 7.60 -3.47
CA LEU A 163 12.58 6.45 -3.29
C LEU A 163 11.86 5.27 -2.63
N ASP A 164 11.01 5.54 -1.64
CA ASP A 164 10.23 4.51 -0.97
C ASP A 164 9.19 3.90 -1.91
N GLN A 165 8.55 4.73 -2.75
CA GLN A 165 7.63 4.27 -3.78
C GLN A 165 8.32 3.34 -4.79
N ASP A 166 9.49 3.72 -5.29
CA ASP A 166 10.28 2.90 -6.22
C ASP A 166 10.70 1.57 -5.57
N LYS A 167 11.07 1.60 -4.29
CA LYS A 167 11.43 0.40 -3.52
C LYS A 167 10.23 -0.51 -3.30
N ILE A 168 9.06 0.04 -3.00
CA ILE A 168 7.80 -0.70 -2.87
C ILE A 168 7.46 -1.37 -4.19
N GLU A 169 7.57 -0.66 -5.31
CA GLU A 169 7.32 -1.24 -6.62
C GLU A 169 8.30 -2.37 -6.96
N ALA A 170 9.60 -2.17 -6.69
CA ALA A 170 10.61 -3.20 -6.90
C ALA A 170 10.35 -4.45 -6.05
N LEU A 171 10.00 -4.28 -4.77
CA LEU A 171 9.65 -5.37 -3.86
C LEU A 171 8.36 -6.07 -4.29
N SER A 172 7.32 -5.32 -4.68
CA SER A 172 6.06 -5.85 -5.18
C SER A 172 6.28 -6.72 -6.43
N ASN A 173 7.11 -6.26 -7.36
CA ASN A 173 7.52 -7.04 -8.53
C ASN A 173 8.29 -8.32 -8.13
N LYS A 174 9.14 -8.25 -7.10
CA LYS A 174 9.88 -9.42 -6.59
C LYS A 174 8.95 -10.44 -5.94
N VAL A 175 7.98 -10.00 -5.14
CA VAL A 175 6.95 -10.87 -4.53
C VAL A 175 6.18 -11.59 -5.64
N ARG A 176 5.66 -10.85 -6.62
CA ARG A 176 4.94 -11.43 -7.77
C ARG A 176 5.80 -12.42 -8.58
N GLN A 177 7.11 -12.20 -8.67
CA GLN A 177 8.03 -13.14 -9.31
C GLN A 177 8.18 -14.42 -8.50
N LEU A 178 8.36 -14.30 -7.18
CA LEU A 178 8.50 -15.45 -6.28
C LEU A 178 7.23 -16.28 -6.23
N GLU A 179 6.06 -15.66 -6.15
CA GLU A 179 4.76 -16.36 -6.18
C GLU A 179 4.60 -17.21 -7.45
N ARG A 180 4.93 -16.65 -8.62
CA ARG A 180 4.94 -17.41 -9.89
C ARG A 180 5.92 -18.57 -9.83
N GLN A 181 7.11 -18.36 -9.27
CA GLN A 181 8.12 -19.41 -9.17
C GLN A 181 7.71 -20.53 -8.20
N VAL A 182 7.03 -20.20 -7.11
CA VAL A 182 6.44 -21.18 -6.17
C VAL A 182 5.41 -22.02 -6.91
N GLY A 183 4.46 -21.39 -7.62
CA GLY A 183 3.47 -22.11 -8.41
C GLY A 183 4.10 -23.11 -9.39
N VAL A 184 5.12 -22.70 -10.15
CA VAL A 184 5.84 -23.63 -11.06
C VAL A 184 6.52 -24.79 -10.31
N LYS A 185 7.13 -24.53 -9.16
CA LYS A 185 7.73 -25.59 -8.34
C LYS A 185 6.67 -26.55 -7.79
N ASP A 186 5.51 -26.07 -7.38
CA ASP A 186 4.43 -26.92 -6.88
C ASP A 186 3.94 -27.89 -7.98
N LEU A 187 3.82 -27.42 -9.22
CA LEU A 187 3.52 -28.30 -10.36
C LEU A 187 4.61 -29.38 -10.55
N THR A 188 5.89 -28.98 -10.43
CA THR A 188 7.02 -29.91 -10.59
C THR A 188 7.04 -30.94 -9.46
N VAL A 189 6.75 -30.53 -8.22
CA VAL A 189 6.63 -31.43 -7.07
C VAL A 189 5.50 -32.43 -7.30
N ALA A 190 4.32 -31.97 -7.72
CA ALA A 190 3.19 -32.85 -8.01
C ALA A 190 3.51 -33.87 -9.13
N GLU A 191 4.24 -33.46 -10.18
CA GLU A 191 4.70 -34.35 -11.23
C GLU A 191 5.70 -35.39 -10.69
N MET A 192 6.70 -34.96 -9.90
CA MET A 192 7.69 -35.85 -9.30
C MET A 192 7.07 -36.85 -8.32
N GLU A 193 6.11 -36.42 -7.51
CA GLU A 193 5.33 -37.30 -6.64
C GLU A 193 4.55 -38.34 -7.43
N GLY A 194 3.96 -37.95 -8.57
CA GLY A 194 3.31 -38.87 -9.49
C GLY A 194 4.27 -39.94 -10.02
N ARG A 195 5.45 -39.51 -10.48
CA ARG A 195 6.51 -40.42 -10.97
C ARG A 195 7.06 -41.34 -9.88
N LEU A 196 7.27 -40.83 -8.67
CA LEU A 196 7.69 -41.62 -7.51
C LEU A 196 6.64 -42.68 -7.17
N ARG A 197 5.35 -42.32 -7.20
CA ARG A 197 4.26 -43.24 -6.94
C ARG A 197 4.21 -44.36 -7.99
N GLU A 198 4.34 -44.04 -9.28
CA GLU A 198 4.42 -45.05 -10.36
C GLU A 198 5.62 -45.99 -10.13
N MET A 199 6.81 -45.43 -9.89
CA MET A 199 8.03 -46.20 -9.68
C MET A 199 7.96 -47.10 -8.44
N SER A 200 7.41 -46.61 -7.32
CA SER A 200 7.26 -47.39 -6.08
C SER A 200 6.31 -48.58 -6.23
N ALA A 201 5.36 -48.50 -7.14
CA ALA A 201 4.39 -49.56 -7.40
C ALA A 201 4.84 -50.50 -8.53
N THR A 202 5.94 -50.19 -9.22
CA THR A 202 6.41 -50.97 -10.38
C THR A 202 7.18 -52.20 -9.92
N THR A 203 6.81 -53.37 -10.46
CA THR A 203 7.59 -54.62 -10.33
C THR A 203 8.24 -55.02 -11.66
N PHE A 204 9.28 -55.83 -11.59
CA PHE A 204 10.11 -56.22 -12.75
C PHE A 204 10.35 -57.74 -12.83
N ASP A 205 9.47 -58.53 -12.24
CA ASP A 205 9.53 -60.00 -12.20
C ASP A 205 8.26 -60.63 -12.80
N GLY A 206 7.38 -59.81 -13.39
CA GLY A 206 6.08 -60.23 -13.90
C GLY A 206 5.03 -60.47 -12.82
N VAL A 207 5.36 -60.37 -11.53
CA VAL A 207 4.41 -60.54 -10.42
C VAL A 207 3.95 -59.17 -9.95
N PHE A 208 2.65 -58.96 -9.91
CA PHE A 208 2.08 -57.66 -9.52
C PHE A 208 0.90 -57.83 -8.57
N ILE A 209 0.96 -57.14 -7.43
CA ILE A 209 -0.09 -57.14 -6.41
C ILE A 209 -0.74 -55.76 -6.38
N TRP A 210 -1.99 -55.69 -6.83
CA TRP A 210 -2.75 -54.44 -6.82
C TRP A 210 -3.69 -54.35 -5.62
N ARG A 211 -3.37 -53.47 -4.66
CA ARG A 211 -4.26 -53.14 -3.55
C ARG A 211 -5.24 -52.03 -3.95
N ILE A 212 -6.54 -52.31 -3.86
CA ILE A 212 -7.60 -51.33 -4.08
C ILE A 212 -8.17 -50.90 -2.71
N SER A 213 -7.74 -49.73 -2.21
CA SER A 213 -8.34 -49.09 -1.04
C SER A 213 -9.69 -48.45 -1.36
N ASP A 214 -10.53 -48.18 -0.35
CA ASP A 214 -11.84 -47.52 -0.48
C ASP A 214 -12.80 -48.22 -1.47
N PHE A 215 -12.79 -49.54 -1.45
CA PHE A 215 -13.52 -50.37 -2.40
C PHE A 215 -15.02 -50.01 -2.49
N THR A 216 -15.70 -49.86 -1.36
CA THR A 216 -17.14 -49.54 -1.31
C THR A 216 -17.46 -48.24 -2.04
N LYS A 217 -16.67 -47.18 -1.78
CA LYS A 217 -16.83 -45.88 -2.44
C LYS A 217 -16.59 -46.00 -3.94
N LYS A 218 -15.47 -46.61 -4.34
CA LYS A 218 -15.10 -46.78 -5.76
C LYS A 218 -16.11 -47.64 -6.52
N ARG A 219 -16.68 -48.66 -5.88
CA ARG A 219 -17.75 -49.47 -6.45
C ARG A 219 -19.01 -48.63 -6.66
N GLN A 220 -19.40 -47.80 -5.69
CA GLN A 220 -20.55 -46.91 -5.84
C GLN A 220 -20.33 -45.88 -6.96
N ASP A 221 -19.12 -45.34 -7.10
CA ASP A 221 -18.76 -44.44 -8.20
C ASP A 221 -18.85 -45.13 -9.57
N ALA A 222 -18.46 -46.41 -9.64
CA ALA A 222 -18.59 -47.22 -10.85
C ALA A 222 -20.06 -47.55 -11.18
N ILE A 223 -20.89 -47.87 -10.17
CA ILE A 223 -22.34 -48.09 -10.34
C ILE A 223 -23.01 -46.82 -10.83
N ALA A 224 -22.66 -45.67 -10.26
CA ALA A 224 -23.17 -44.37 -10.66
C ALA A 224 -22.62 -43.87 -12.01
N GLY A 225 -21.71 -44.61 -12.65
CA GLY A 225 -21.10 -44.24 -13.94
C GLY A 225 -20.09 -43.10 -13.88
N ARG A 226 -19.74 -42.58 -12.68
CA ARG A 226 -18.74 -41.51 -12.51
C ARG A 226 -17.32 -41.98 -12.82
N ALA A 227 -16.98 -43.18 -12.37
CA ALA A 227 -15.67 -43.79 -12.56
C ALA A 227 -15.83 -45.28 -12.91
N PRO A 228 -16.24 -45.60 -14.16
CA PRO A 228 -16.60 -46.97 -14.54
C PRO A 228 -15.41 -47.94 -14.55
N ALA A 229 -14.19 -47.44 -14.81
CA ALA A 229 -12.98 -48.24 -14.85
C ALA A 229 -11.82 -47.58 -14.10
N MET A 230 -10.89 -48.40 -13.59
CA MET A 230 -9.62 -47.95 -13.02
C MET A 230 -8.46 -48.69 -13.66
N PHE A 231 -7.31 -48.03 -13.75
CA PHE A 231 -6.05 -48.63 -14.16
C PHE A 231 -5.16 -48.86 -12.95
N SER A 232 -4.45 -49.98 -12.95
CA SER A 232 -3.36 -50.20 -12.01
C SER A 232 -2.12 -49.40 -12.42
N PRO A 233 -1.17 -49.18 -11.50
CA PRO A 233 0.21 -48.88 -11.86
C PRO A 233 0.77 -49.86 -12.88
N ALA A 234 1.73 -49.39 -13.67
CA ALA A 234 2.42 -50.23 -14.64
C ALA A 234 3.42 -51.16 -13.94
N PHE A 235 3.61 -52.34 -14.51
CA PHE A 235 4.59 -53.32 -14.09
C PHE A 235 5.22 -54.00 -15.31
N TYR A 236 6.32 -54.71 -15.12
CA TYR A 236 7.11 -55.27 -16.21
C TYR A 236 7.37 -56.76 -16.00
N THR A 237 7.52 -57.49 -17.11
CA THR A 237 7.91 -58.91 -17.07
C THR A 237 9.37 -59.09 -16.62
N SER A 238 10.21 -58.10 -16.91
CA SER A 238 11.64 -58.05 -16.54
C SER A 238 12.13 -56.59 -16.60
N LYS A 239 13.37 -56.29 -16.15
CA LYS A 239 13.96 -54.93 -16.21
C LYS A 239 13.88 -54.25 -17.59
N TYR A 240 13.99 -55.05 -18.66
CA TYR A 240 13.87 -54.60 -20.05
C TYR A 240 12.76 -55.35 -20.80
N GLY A 241 11.73 -55.79 -20.07
CA GLY A 241 10.63 -56.60 -20.58
C GLY A 241 9.42 -55.77 -21.05
N TYR A 242 8.29 -56.45 -21.26
CA TYR A 242 7.05 -55.79 -21.68
C TYR A 242 6.52 -54.90 -20.56
N LYS A 243 6.05 -53.69 -20.88
CA LYS A 243 5.31 -52.83 -19.96
C LYS A 243 3.84 -53.22 -19.97
N MET A 244 3.23 -53.42 -18.81
CA MET A 244 1.85 -53.90 -18.68
C MET A 244 1.13 -53.14 -17.57
N CYS A 245 -0.20 -53.10 -17.63
CA CYS A 245 -1.04 -52.71 -16.52
C CYS A 245 -2.36 -53.50 -16.52
N LEU A 246 -3.09 -53.42 -15.42
CA LEU A 246 -4.42 -54.01 -15.29
C LEU A 246 -5.48 -52.92 -15.41
N ARG A 247 -6.61 -53.25 -16.03
CA ARG A 247 -7.80 -52.40 -16.08
C ARG A 247 -8.97 -53.14 -15.45
N ILE A 248 -9.59 -52.54 -14.44
CA ILE A 248 -10.71 -53.16 -13.70
C ILE A 248 -11.97 -52.33 -13.81
N TYR A 249 -13.11 -53.00 -13.91
CA TYR A 249 -14.44 -52.43 -13.81
C TYR A 249 -15.14 -53.07 -12.62
N LEU A 250 -15.31 -52.27 -11.56
CA LEU A 250 -15.90 -52.74 -10.30
C LEU A 250 -17.40 -53.07 -10.42
N ASN A 251 -18.05 -52.56 -11.46
CA ASN A 251 -19.44 -52.84 -11.78
C ASN A 251 -19.58 -53.59 -13.12
N GLY A 252 -18.53 -54.28 -13.55
CA GLY A 252 -18.53 -55.10 -14.76
C GLY A 252 -18.52 -54.33 -16.08
N ASP A 253 -18.07 -55.01 -17.12
CA ASP A 253 -18.02 -54.53 -18.50
C ASP A 253 -18.52 -55.62 -19.46
N GLY A 254 -18.98 -55.22 -20.65
CA GLY A 254 -19.49 -56.13 -21.68
C GLY A 254 -20.59 -57.07 -21.18
N THR A 255 -20.40 -58.38 -21.37
CA THR A 255 -21.36 -59.42 -20.95
C THR A 255 -21.52 -59.54 -19.43
N GLY A 256 -20.56 -59.05 -18.65
CA GLY A 256 -20.58 -59.07 -17.18
C GLY A 256 -21.08 -57.78 -16.53
N ARG A 257 -21.57 -56.82 -17.33
CA ARG A 257 -21.97 -55.49 -16.84
C ARG A 257 -23.05 -55.59 -15.75
N GLY A 258 -22.82 -54.93 -14.62
CA GLY A 258 -23.73 -54.86 -13.47
C GLY A 258 -23.78 -56.13 -12.60
N THR A 259 -23.15 -57.23 -13.02
CA THR A 259 -23.25 -58.53 -12.34
C THR A 259 -21.92 -59.06 -11.82
N HIS A 260 -20.84 -58.83 -12.57
CA HIS A 260 -19.50 -59.33 -12.26
C HIS A 260 -18.51 -58.19 -12.11
N LEU A 261 -17.35 -58.51 -11.54
CA LEU A 261 -16.17 -57.69 -11.69
C LEU A 261 -15.47 -58.10 -13.00
N SER A 262 -15.13 -57.13 -13.84
CA SER A 262 -14.38 -57.39 -15.07
C SER A 262 -12.95 -56.88 -14.92
N LEU A 263 -11.97 -57.75 -15.17
CA LEU A 263 -10.55 -57.43 -15.12
C LEU A 263 -9.91 -57.74 -16.46
N PHE A 264 -9.13 -56.80 -16.97
CA PHE A 264 -8.42 -56.89 -18.23
C PHE A 264 -6.93 -56.67 -18.01
N PHE A 265 -6.15 -57.38 -18.80
CA PHE A 265 -4.71 -57.19 -18.90
C PHE A 265 -4.41 -56.31 -20.12
N VAL A 266 -3.55 -55.31 -19.94
CA VAL A 266 -3.24 -54.32 -20.96
C VAL A 266 -1.74 -54.32 -21.21
N VAL A 267 -1.34 -54.60 -22.45
CA VAL A 267 0.04 -54.40 -22.90
C VAL A 267 0.20 -52.92 -23.26
N MET A 268 1.15 -52.25 -22.61
CA MET A 268 1.47 -50.85 -22.84
C MET A 268 2.73 -50.71 -23.69
N ARG A 269 2.90 -49.57 -24.34
CA ARG A 269 4.16 -49.23 -25.01
C ARG A 269 5.28 -49.04 -23.98
N GLY A 270 6.29 -49.90 -24.03
CA GLY A 270 7.50 -49.86 -23.21
C GLY A 270 8.68 -49.22 -23.94
N MET A 271 9.74 -48.92 -23.18
CA MET A 271 10.98 -48.36 -23.76
C MET A 271 11.80 -49.39 -24.53
N SER A 272 11.67 -50.67 -24.17
CA SER A 272 12.45 -51.78 -24.72
C SER A 272 11.71 -52.57 -25.79
N ASP A 273 10.53 -52.12 -26.24
CA ASP A 273 9.64 -52.86 -27.15
C ASP A 273 10.32 -53.27 -28.46
N ALA A 274 11.27 -52.47 -28.95
CA ALA A 274 12.05 -52.77 -30.17
C ALA A 274 12.94 -54.01 -30.05
N LEU A 275 13.26 -54.43 -28.82
CA LEU A 275 14.09 -55.59 -28.52
C LEU A 275 13.26 -56.84 -28.21
N LEU A 276 11.93 -56.69 -28.12
CA LEU A 276 11.02 -57.74 -27.68
C LEU A 276 10.36 -58.45 -28.86
N LYS A 277 9.97 -59.71 -28.65
CA LYS A 277 9.31 -60.53 -29.67
C LYS A 277 7.82 -60.25 -29.71
N TRP A 278 7.34 -59.76 -30.85
CA TRP A 278 5.91 -59.51 -31.06
C TRP A 278 5.28 -60.60 -31.96
N PRO A 279 3.98 -60.93 -31.78
CA PRO A 279 3.06 -60.42 -30.76
C PRO A 279 3.35 -60.96 -29.35
N PHE A 280 2.84 -60.29 -28.31
CA PHE A 280 2.96 -60.73 -26.93
C PHE A 280 2.39 -62.16 -26.77
N ASN A 281 3.22 -63.10 -26.34
CA ASN A 281 2.88 -64.53 -26.24
C ASN A 281 3.51 -65.17 -24.98
N GLN A 282 3.31 -64.53 -23.82
CA GLN A 282 3.59 -65.18 -22.54
C GLN A 282 2.35 -65.94 -22.07
N LYS A 283 2.56 -67.17 -21.59
CA LYS A 283 1.51 -68.05 -21.05
C LYS A 283 1.31 -67.80 -19.57
#